data_AF-A0A9E0C3H6-F1
#
_entry.id   AF-A0A9E0C3H6-F1
#
_cell.length_a   1.000
_cell.length_b   1.000
_cell.length_c   1.000
_cell.angle_alpha   90.00
_cell.angle_beta   90.00
_cell.angle_gamma   90.00
#
_symmetry.space_group_name_H-M   'P 1'
#
loop_
_entity.id
_entity.type
_entity.pdbx_description
1 polymer ?
#
loop_
_entity_poly.entity_id
_entity_poly.type
_entity_poly.pdbx_seq_one_letter_code
_entity_poly.pdbx_strand_id
1 'polypeptide(L)'
;MVTDDWAGFYRLLPEDRHFPGKDLTFSIEVSNSDSCNRLARFIRKTKALSGSLDRVHASLKLTHHLQDDSVLHAYLNPLTAIFN
;
A
#
# COMPACT_ATOMS: atom_id res chain seq x y z
N MET A 1 16.90 -6.12 -1.61
CA MET A 1 17.09 -5.37 -2.86
C MET A 1 18.57 -5.48 -3.20
N VAL A 2 18.94 -6.43 -4.07
CA VAL A 2 20.34 -6.82 -4.38
C VAL A 2 20.65 -6.42 -5.82
N THR A 3 20.37 -5.18 -6.17
CA THR A 3 20.65 -4.63 -7.50
C THR A 3 21.32 -3.26 -7.44
N ASP A 4 21.25 -2.58 -6.30
CA ASP A 4 21.90 -1.27 -6.14
C ASP A 4 23.39 -1.38 -5.78
N ASP A 5 23.82 -2.53 -5.22
CA ASP A 5 25.21 -2.75 -4.79
C ASP A 5 26.02 -3.55 -5.82
N TRP A 6 25.65 -3.51 -7.11
CA TRP A 6 26.45 -4.19 -8.13
C TRP A 6 27.82 -3.52 -8.27
N ALA A 7 28.88 -4.28 -8.03
CA ALA A 7 30.27 -3.79 -8.02
C ALA A 7 30.69 -3.02 -9.29
N GLY A 8 30.05 -3.30 -10.44
CA GLY A 8 30.31 -2.58 -11.69
C GLY A 8 29.85 -1.12 -11.68
N PHE A 9 28.85 -0.75 -10.88
CA PHE A 9 28.40 0.65 -10.77
C PHE A 9 29.48 1.53 -10.14
N TYR A 10 30.12 1.05 -9.07
CA TYR A 10 31.22 1.76 -8.40
C TYR A 10 32.48 1.89 -9.28
N ARG A 11 32.64 1.03 -10.29
CA ARG A 11 33.77 1.08 -11.22
C ARG A 11 33.58 2.07 -12.37
N LEU A 12 32.34 2.26 -12.82
CA LEU A 12 32.01 3.05 -14.01
C LEU A 12 31.55 4.47 -13.70
N LEU A 13 31.02 4.71 -12.50
CA LEU A 13 30.47 5.99 -12.10
C LEU A 13 31.44 6.73 -11.16
N PRO A 14 31.61 8.05 -11.33
CA PRO A 14 32.55 8.83 -10.51
C PRO A 14 32.07 8.98 -9.06
N GLU A 15 32.96 8.71 -8.10
CA GLU A 15 32.69 8.69 -6.64
C GLU A 15 31.99 9.97 -6.14
N ASP A 16 32.39 11.15 -6.64
CA ASP A 16 31.89 12.47 -6.20
C ASP A 16 30.44 12.78 -6.62
N ARG A 17 29.77 11.93 -7.40
CA ARG A 17 28.42 12.18 -7.93
C ARG A 17 27.31 11.29 -7.38
N HIS A 18 27.64 10.36 -6.48
CA HIS A 18 26.66 9.45 -5.92
C HIS A 18 25.90 10.12 -4.78
N PHE A 19 24.95 10.99 -5.13
CA PHE A 19 23.78 11.19 -4.27
C PHE A 19 22.74 10.15 -4.71
N PRO A 20 22.54 9.04 -3.98
CA PRO A 20 21.41 8.16 -4.24
C PRO A 20 20.14 8.96 -3.96
N GLY A 21 19.56 9.59 -4.98
CA GLY A 21 18.29 10.32 -4.91
C GLY A 21 17.08 9.44 -4.54
N LYS A 22 17.33 8.19 -4.14
CA LYS A 22 16.34 7.23 -3.66
C LYS A 22 15.79 7.59 -2.29
N ASP A 23 16.46 8.42 -1.50
CA ASP A 23 15.89 8.88 -0.22
C ASP A 23 14.53 9.56 -0.41
N LEU A 24 14.32 10.24 -1.55
CA LEU A 24 13.04 10.86 -1.89
C LEU A 24 12.05 9.91 -2.57
N THR A 25 12.51 8.80 -3.17
CA THR A 25 11.65 7.85 -3.90
C THR A 25 11.28 6.63 -3.07
N PHE A 26 12.07 6.27 -2.07
CA PHE A 26 11.88 5.06 -1.26
C PHE A 26 10.52 5.06 -0.56
N SER A 27 10.12 6.17 0.06
CA SER A 27 8.81 6.28 0.71
C SER A 27 7.65 6.12 -0.28
N ILE A 28 7.80 6.64 -1.50
CA ILE A 28 6.79 6.54 -2.56
C ILE A 28 6.69 5.09 -3.05
N GLU A 29 7.84 4.44 -3.27
CA GLU A 29 7.93 3.05 -3.71
C GLU A 29 7.34 2.08 -2.69
N VAL A 30 7.64 2.27 -1.40
CA VAL A 30 7.06 1.49 -0.30
C VAL A 30 5.55 1.70 -0.24
N SER A 31 5.08 2.96 -0.24
CA SER A 31 3.65 3.29 -0.20
C SER A 31 2.87 2.69 -1.38
N ASN A 32 3.46 2.71 -2.58
CA ASN A 32 2.86 2.10 -3.76
C ASN A 32 2.81 0.56 -3.62
N SER A 33 3.89 -0.05 -3.15
CA SER A 33 3.96 -1.50 -2.95
C SER A 33 2.92 -1.99 -1.93
N ASP A 34 2.74 -1.26 -0.83
CA ASP A 34 1.72 -1.53 0.17
C ASP A 34 0.30 -1.41 -0.41
N SER A 35 0.04 -0.38 -1.20
CA SER A 35 -1.24 -0.16 -1.88
C SER A 35 -1.57 -1.31 -2.85
N CYS A 36 -0.61 -1.72 -3.68
CA CYS A 36 -0.74 -2.85 -4.60
C CYS A 36 -1.00 -4.17 -3.86
N ASN A 37 -0.26 -4.44 -2.78
CA ASN A 37 -0.41 -5.64 -1.97
C ASN A 37 -1.80 -5.69 -1.30
N ARG A 38 -2.28 -4.56 -0.78
CA ARG A 38 -3.63 -4.43 -0.20
C ARG A 38 -4.71 -4.69 -1.24
N LEU A 39 -4.60 -4.08 -2.42
CA LEU A 39 -5.54 -4.29 -3.52
C LEU A 39 -5.57 -5.77 -3.97
N ALA A 40 -4.40 -6.40 -4.10
CA ALA A 40 -4.33 -7.81 -4.46
C ALA A 40 -5.00 -8.72 -3.41
N ARG A 41 -4.89 -8.39 -2.12
CA ARG A 41 -5.62 -9.10 -1.04
C ARG A 41 -7.12 -8.84 -1.10
N PHE A 42 -7.53 -7.60 -1.37
CA PHE A 42 -8.93 -7.25 -1.57
C PHE A 42 -9.54 -8.07 -2.72
N ILE A 43 -8.90 -8.11 -3.89
CA ILE A 43 -9.36 -8.90 -5.04
C ILE A 43 -9.48 -10.39 -4.69
N ARG A 44 -8.52 -10.97 -3.97
CA ARG A 44 -8.56 -12.40 -3.58
C ARG A 44 -9.65 -12.71 -2.54
N LYS A 45 -9.94 -11.81 -1.62
CA LYS A 45 -10.92 -12.01 -0.53
C LYS A 45 -12.35 -11.67 -0.96
N THR A 46 -12.51 -10.72 -1.89
CA THR A 46 -13.81 -10.29 -2.37
C THR A 46 -14.28 -11.21 -3.50
N LYS A 47 -15.19 -12.14 -3.19
CA LYS A 47 -15.86 -12.99 -4.20
C LYS A 47 -17.03 -12.30 -4.93
N ALA A 48 -17.23 -11.00 -4.69
CA ALA A 48 -18.36 -10.25 -5.23
C ALA A 48 -18.01 -9.62 -6.58
N LEU A 49 -18.82 -9.90 -7.61
CA LEU A 49 -18.81 -9.18 -8.87
C LEU A 49 -19.61 -7.88 -8.69
N SER A 50 -19.00 -6.73 -8.97
CA SER A 50 -19.71 -5.44 -9.02
C SER A 50 -20.10 -5.12 -10.46
N GLY A 51 -21.40 -4.93 -10.71
CA GLY A 51 -21.91 -4.50 -12.03
C GLY A 51 -21.77 -2.98 -12.31
N SER A 52 -21.11 -2.22 -11.42
CA SER A 52 -20.94 -0.77 -11.55
C SER A 52 -19.55 -0.33 -11.09
N LEU A 53 -18.93 0.54 -11.88
CA LEU A 53 -17.63 1.15 -11.57
C LEU A 53 -17.70 2.00 -10.29
N ASP A 54 -18.79 2.73 -10.09
CA ASP A 54 -18.98 3.58 -8.90
C ASP A 54 -18.99 2.77 -7.61
N ARG A 55 -19.58 1.57 -7.64
CA ARG A 55 -19.56 0.65 -6.50
C ARG A 55 -18.17 0.09 -6.23
N VAL A 56 -17.39 -0.17 -7.28
CA VAL A 56 -15.97 -0.55 -7.11
C VAL A 56 -15.20 0.59 -6.47
N HIS A 57 -15.35 1.81 -6.96
CA HIS A 57 -14.70 2.99 -6.39
C HIS A 57 -15.11 3.25 -4.94
N ALA A 58 -16.40 3.15 -4.61
CA ALA A 58 -16.89 3.29 -3.25
C ALA A 58 -16.30 2.22 -2.33
N SER A 59 -16.23 0.97 -2.79
CA SER A 59 -15.65 -0.15 -2.03
C SER A 59 -14.16 0.05 -1.78
N LEU A 60 -13.41 0.55 -2.76
CA LEU A 60 -11.99 0.87 -2.60
C LEU A 60 -11.78 2.01 -1.60
N LYS A 61 -12.56 3.10 -1.69
CA LYS A 61 -12.52 4.21 -0.73
C LYS A 61 -12.83 3.74 0.69
N LEU A 62 -13.89 2.96 0.86
CA LEU A 62 -14.27 2.40 2.16
C LEU A 62 -13.18 1.49 2.72
N THR A 63 -12.66 0.58 1.88
CA THR A 63 -11.58 -0.33 2.27
C THR A 63 -10.32 0.42 2.69
N HIS A 64 -9.98 1.50 1.99
CA HIS A 64 -8.85 2.34 2.36
C HIS A 64 -9.10 3.10 3.67
N HIS A 65 -10.30 3.67 3.85
CA HIS A 65 -10.67 4.39 5.08
C HIS A 65 -10.61 3.50 6.33
N LEU A 66 -11.05 2.23 6.21
CA LEU A 66 -11.02 1.26 7.29
C LEU A 66 -9.62 0.67 7.59
N GLN A 67 -8.57 1.13 6.90
CA GLN A 67 -7.18 0.75 7.23
C GLN A 67 -6.63 1.54 8.41
N ASP A 68 -7.24 2.66 8.76
CA ASP A 68 -6.97 3.34 10.01
C ASP A 68 -7.65 2.57 11.15
N ASP A 69 -6.84 2.07 12.07
CA ASP A 69 -7.29 1.23 13.18
C ASP A 69 -8.27 1.99 14.09
N SER A 70 -8.05 3.30 14.26
CA SER A 70 -8.94 4.14 15.06
C SER A 70 -10.33 4.25 14.43
N VAL A 71 -10.38 4.39 13.11
CA VAL A 71 -11.61 4.43 12.32
C VAL A 71 -12.30 3.07 12.38
N LEU A 72 -11.56 1.99 12.14
CA LEU A 72 -12.11 0.63 12.19
C LEU A 72 -12.75 0.34 13.55
N HIS A 73 -12.07 0.66 14.64
CA HIS A 73 -12.60 0.47 15.99
C HIS A 73 -13.80 1.36 16.29
N ALA A 74 -13.86 2.58 15.76
CA ALA A 74 -15.04 3.42 15.89
C ALA A 74 -16.31 2.76 15.29
N TYR A 75 -16.16 2.00 14.19
CA TYR A 75 -17.27 1.23 13.60
C TYR A 75 -17.54 -0.10 14.29
N LEU A 76 -16.50 -0.82 14.75
CA LEU A 76 -16.65 -2.13 15.36
C LEU A 76 -17.23 -2.06 16.78
N ASN A 77 -16.83 -1.07 17.58
CA ASN A 77 -17.20 -1.00 18.99
C ASN A 77 -18.72 -0.99 19.24
N PRO A 78 -19.54 -0.21 18.50
CA PRO A 78 -20.99 -0.27 18.65
C PRO A 78 -21.59 -1.62 18.26
N LEU A 79 -21.01 -2.30 17.26
CA LEU A 79 -21.52 -3.59 16.77
C LEU A 79 -21.19 -4.73 17.74
N THR A 80 -20.00 -4.71 18.33
CA THR A 80 -19.59 -5.72 19.32
C THR A 80 -20.27 -5.51 20.66
N ALA A 81 -20.62 -4.27 21.01
CA ALA A 81 -21.39 -3.95 22.22
C ALA A 81 -22.78 -4.60 22.25
N ILE A 82 -23.35 -5.02 21.10
CA ILE A 82 -24.64 -5.73 21.03
C ILE A 82 -24.53 -7.15 21.62
N PHE A 83 -23.32 -7.72 21.68
CA PHE A 83 -23.09 -9.09 22.15
C PHE A 83 -22.65 -9.19 23.62
N ASN A 84 -22.57 -8.06 24.34
CA ASN A 84 -22.30 -7.98 25.78
C ASN A 84 -23.55 -7.55 26.53
#